data_AF-G3UI27-F1
#
_entry.id   AF-G3UI27-F1
#
_cell.length_a   1.000
_cell.length_b   1.000
_cell.length_c   1.000
_cell.angle_alpha   90.00
_cell.angle_beta   90.00
_cell.angle_gamma   90.00
#
_symmetry.space_group_name_H-M   'P 1'
#
loop_
_entity.id
_entity.type
_entity.pdbx_description
1 polymer ?
#
loop_
_entity_poly.entity_id
_entity_poly.type
_entity_poly.pdbx_seq_one_letter_code
_entity_poly.pdbx_strand_id
1 'polypeptide(L)'
;EKKRELPFLYTTSHVLLITAKPCKSPVRTVNYSPSSLPLNVFPWNMLLFDEGPETALPPYLSLINTFFKPEKLTKAEMKFKEKAMVEVVDLNNQIEQAQIQQEQLQKESRQLCTEKLLVQAEHKFILEYLTNKTEEYRKQPIKMWNNYVQKSEEIELRRQEATSRYGKQTSVLKAELLQKEKTQSLLKHQLKAMKDILILKEKQEIEMLALQEEKRKVQDETAAKTQEVQVQILQEKALLEKQLSEPDISQLGKRKRRELKRKNQALELAAKQYTLEFYRGINRENQQLQKDLQELIQQSQELVACQSQLKNRKQQLQQEQWYLEGLIRGRQRMQ
;
A
#
# COMPACT_ATOMS: atom_id res chain seq x y z
N GLU A 1 -25.84 11.20 -23.63
CA GLU A 1 -25.83 9.87 -22.97
C GLU A 1 -26.70 9.91 -21.73
N LYS A 2 -27.65 8.98 -21.62
CA LYS A 2 -28.59 8.86 -20.49
C LYS A 2 -27.83 8.37 -19.24
N LYS A 3 -27.73 9.22 -18.22
CA LYS A 3 -27.32 8.84 -16.86
C LYS A 3 -28.29 7.79 -16.32
N ARG A 4 -27.83 6.54 -16.19
CA ARG A 4 -28.50 5.53 -15.36
C ARG A 4 -27.94 5.66 -13.96
N GLU A 5 -28.69 6.31 -13.09
CA GLU A 5 -28.48 6.23 -11.65
C GLU A 5 -28.97 4.86 -11.18
N LEU A 6 -28.04 4.05 -10.68
CA LEU A 6 -28.35 2.81 -9.96
C LEU A 6 -28.60 3.17 -8.50
N PRO A 7 -29.72 2.76 -7.88
CA PRO A 7 -29.93 2.98 -6.47
C PRO A 7 -29.07 2.00 -5.65
N PHE A 8 -28.13 2.55 -4.89
CA PHE A 8 -27.41 1.86 -3.83
C PHE A 8 -28.39 1.62 -2.67
N LEU A 9 -29.03 0.45 -2.64
CA LEU A 9 -29.78 -0.01 -1.48
C LEU A 9 -28.80 -0.58 -0.46
N TYR A 10 -28.30 0.27 0.43
CA TYR A 10 -27.76 -0.18 1.72
C TYR A 10 -28.94 -0.65 2.57
N THR A 11 -29.25 -1.94 2.53
CA THR A 11 -30.08 -2.57 3.56
C THR A 11 -29.22 -2.84 4.78
N THR A 12 -29.20 -1.87 5.67
CA THR A 12 -28.75 -1.98 7.06
C THR A 12 -29.49 -3.15 7.71
N SER A 13 -28.85 -4.32 7.80
CA SER A 13 -29.36 -5.41 8.64
C SER A 13 -29.17 -5.01 10.09
N HIS A 14 -30.23 -4.51 10.71
CA HIS A 14 -30.34 -4.45 12.16
C HIS A 14 -30.19 -5.88 12.70
N VAL A 15 -29.00 -6.19 13.21
CA VAL A 15 -28.79 -7.33 14.10
C VAL A 15 -29.55 -6.99 15.37
N LEU A 16 -30.79 -7.46 15.46
CA LEU A 16 -31.54 -7.56 16.69
C LEU A 16 -30.75 -8.48 17.62
N LEU A 17 -29.96 -7.88 18.51
CA LEU A 17 -29.47 -8.56 19.71
C LEU A 17 -30.70 -8.93 20.55
N ILE A 18 -31.25 -10.11 20.30
CA ILE A 18 -32.14 -10.75 21.25
C ILE A 18 -31.24 -11.18 22.41
N THR A 19 -31.11 -10.30 23.40
CA THR A 19 -30.59 -10.67 24.71
C THR A 19 -31.58 -11.68 25.30
N ALA A 20 -31.27 -12.97 25.16
CA ALA A 20 -31.98 -14.03 25.85
C ALA A 20 -31.77 -13.81 27.36
N LYS A 21 -32.76 -13.23 28.03
CA LYS A 21 -32.85 -13.23 29.48
C LYS A 21 -32.79 -14.70 29.92
N PRO A 22 -31.90 -15.09 30.85
CA PRO A 22 -31.96 -16.42 31.41
C PRO A 22 -33.26 -16.52 32.22
N CYS A 23 -34.22 -17.30 31.74
CA CYS A 23 -35.34 -17.76 32.55
C CYS A 23 -34.75 -18.59 33.70
N LYS A 24 -34.53 -17.94 34.84
CA LYS A 24 -34.35 -18.61 36.12
C LYS A 24 -35.71 -19.18 36.53
N SER A 25 -36.04 -20.37 36.03
CA SER A 25 -36.97 -21.24 36.74
C SER A 25 -36.21 -21.87 37.91
N PRO A 26 -36.77 -21.85 39.13
CA PRO A 26 -36.17 -22.56 40.25
C PRO A 26 -36.44 -24.05 40.02
N VAL A 27 -35.47 -24.75 39.44
CA VAL A 27 -35.43 -26.21 39.57
C VAL A 27 -35.12 -26.45 41.05
N ARG A 28 -36.15 -26.79 41.81
CA ARG A 28 -36.04 -27.33 43.16
C ARG A 28 -35.27 -28.64 43.03
N THR A 29 -33.95 -28.57 43.14
CA THR A 29 -33.12 -29.75 43.40
C THR A 29 -33.49 -30.22 44.79
N VAL A 30 -34.42 -31.17 44.86
CA VAL A 30 -34.56 -32.01 46.03
C VAL A 30 -33.29 -32.85 46.05
N ASN A 31 -32.30 -32.35 46.80
CA ASN A 31 -31.13 -33.11 47.18
C ASN A 31 -31.63 -34.31 47.99
N TYR A 32 -31.86 -35.44 47.33
CA TYR A 32 -31.74 -36.71 48.00
C TYR A 32 -30.24 -36.92 48.24
N SER A 33 -29.77 -36.38 49.36
CA SER A 33 -28.56 -36.89 50.00
C SER A 33 -28.71 -38.41 50.06
N PRO A 34 -27.78 -39.21 49.51
CA PRO A 34 -27.75 -40.61 49.84
C PRO A 34 -27.37 -40.65 51.32
N SER A 35 -28.38 -40.79 52.18
CA SER A 35 -28.18 -41.19 53.55
C SER A 35 -27.51 -42.55 53.48
N SER A 36 -26.17 -42.53 53.54
CA SER A 36 -25.30 -43.61 53.94
C SER A 36 -25.68 -43.98 55.37
N LEU A 37 -26.81 -44.67 55.50
CA LEU A 37 -27.10 -45.42 56.71
C LEU A 37 -26.11 -46.58 56.73
N PRO A 38 -25.39 -46.78 57.84
CA PRO A 38 -24.47 -47.89 57.95
C PRO A 38 -25.26 -49.17 57.71
N LEU A 39 -24.72 -50.01 56.83
CA LEU A 39 -25.01 -51.43 56.75
C LEU A 39 -24.73 -52.02 58.14
N ASN A 40 -25.72 -51.95 59.03
CA ASN A 40 -25.83 -52.87 60.14
C ASN A 40 -26.18 -54.23 59.52
N VAL A 41 -25.14 -54.90 59.02
CA VAL A 41 -25.09 -56.34 58.93
C VAL A 41 -25.25 -56.81 60.37
N PHE A 42 -26.49 -57.01 60.80
CA PHE A 42 -26.75 -57.78 62.00
C PHE A 42 -26.16 -59.17 61.75
N PRO A 43 -25.15 -59.60 62.51
CA PRO A 43 -24.74 -60.99 62.49
C PRO A 43 -25.86 -61.73 63.20
N TRP A 44 -26.83 -62.21 62.42
CA TRP A 44 -27.63 -63.35 62.85
C TRP A 44 -26.65 -64.52 62.89
N ASN A 45 -25.93 -64.62 64.02
CA ASN A 45 -25.28 -65.84 64.43
C ASN A 45 -26.33 -66.93 64.38
N MET A 46 -26.33 -67.67 63.27
CA MET A 46 -26.18 -69.12 63.24
C MET A 46 -26.54 -69.79 64.57
N LEU A 47 -27.82 -69.79 64.92
CA LEU A 47 -28.39 -70.86 65.73
C LEU A 47 -28.81 -71.92 64.73
N LEU A 48 -27.83 -72.73 64.35
CA LEU A 48 -28.07 -74.06 63.80
C LEU A 48 -28.86 -74.80 64.89
N PHE A 49 -30.19 -74.84 64.79
CA PHE A 49 -30.94 -75.86 65.48
C PHE A 49 -30.71 -77.13 64.69
N ASP A 50 -29.83 -77.94 65.26
CA ASP A 50 -29.48 -79.29 64.81
C ASP A 50 -30.78 -80.09 64.66
N GLU A 51 -31.10 -80.50 63.44
CA GLU A 51 -32.19 -81.44 63.13
C GLU A 51 -31.82 -82.81 63.72
N GLY A 52 -32.20 -83.02 64.97
CA GLY A 52 -32.16 -84.33 65.64
C GLY A 52 -33.40 -85.16 65.34
N PRO A 53 -33.29 -86.50 65.30
CA PRO A 53 -34.27 -87.37 64.67
C PRO A 53 -35.62 -87.41 65.42
N GLU A 54 -36.66 -87.46 64.60
CA GLU A 54 -38.05 -87.76 64.90
C GLU A 54 -38.19 -88.97 65.85
N THR A 55 -39.25 -88.97 66.67
CA THR A 55 -39.76 -90.05 67.56
C THR A 55 -39.35 -90.09 69.04
N ALA A 56 -39.20 -88.94 69.70
CA ALA A 56 -39.36 -88.86 71.16
C ALA A 56 -40.52 -87.93 71.52
N LEU A 57 -41.45 -88.40 72.37
CA LEU A 57 -42.46 -87.55 72.97
C LEU A 57 -41.78 -86.32 73.58
N PRO A 58 -42.27 -85.08 73.33
CA PRO A 58 -41.67 -83.88 73.86
C PRO A 58 -41.32 -84.01 75.35
N PRO A 59 -40.13 -83.56 75.80
CA PRO A 59 -39.62 -83.81 77.16
C PRO A 59 -40.62 -83.45 78.27
N TYR A 60 -41.46 -82.44 78.07
CA TYR A 60 -42.50 -82.01 78.99
C TYR A 60 -43.70 -82.96 79.10
N LEU A 61 -44.03 -83.73 78.05
CA LEU A 61 -45.08 -84.77 78.13
C LEU A 61 -44.61 -85.97 78.98
N SER A 62 -43.30 -86.26 78.97
CA SER A 62 -42.72 -87.27 79.88
C SER A 62 -42.74 -86.81 81.34
N LEU A 63 -42.54 -85.51 81.60
CA LEU A 63 -42.61 -84.90 82.93
C LEU A 63 -43.98 -85.10 83.59
N ILE A 64 -45.09 -84.91 82.86
CA ILE A 64 -46.45 -85.15 83.41
C ILE A 64 -46.61 -86.61 83.86
N ASN A 65 -46.06 -87.56 83.10
CA ASN A 65 -46.11 -88.98 83.48
C ASN A 65 -45.18 -89.33 84.66
N THR A 66 -44.10 -88.58 84.87
CA THR A 66 -43.24 -88.75 86.06
C THR A 66 -43.86 -88.18 87.34
N PHE A 67 -44.65 -87.10 87.26
CA PHE A 67 -45.34 -86.51 88.42
C PHE A 67 -46.58 -87.32 88.84
N PHE A 68 -47.30 -87.92 87.90
CA PHE A 68 -48.50 -88.72 88.17
C PHE A 68 -48.22 -90.23 88.00
N LYS A 69 -47.78 -90.89 89.09
CA LYS A 69 -47.52 -92.35 89.12
C LYS A 69 -48.83 -93.16 89.00
N PRO A 70 -48.98 -94.05 88.02
CA PRO A 70 -50.27 -94.69 87.70
C PRO A 70 -50.81 -95.65 88.77
N GLU A 71 -49.97 -96.12 89.70
CA GLU A 71 -50.33 -97.17 90.65
C GLU A 71 -51.16 -96.71 91.87
N LYS A 72 -51.28 -95.39 92.15
CA LYS A 72 -52.03 -94.86 93.31
C LYS A 72 -52.70 -93.49 93.05
N LEU A 73 -53.49 -93.37 92.00
CA LEU A 73 -54.19 -92.11 91.69
C LEU A 73 -55.63 -92.09 92.22
N THR A 74 -56.01 -90.98 92.85
CA THR A 74 -57.40 -90.66 93.20
C THR A 74 -58.17 -90.15 91.96
N LYS A 75 -59.50 -90.26 91.97
CA LYS A 75 -60.35 -89.83 90.83
C LYS A 75 -60.16 -88.35 90.44
N ALA A 76 -59.80 -87.48 91.37
CA ALA A 76 -59.55 -86.06 91.10
C ALA A 76 -58.21 -85.84 90.37
N GLU A 77 -57.16 -86.59 90.75
CA GLU A 77 -55.84 -86.51 90.10
C GLU A 77 -55.89 -87.05 88.66
N MET A 78 -56.68 -88.09 88.39
CA MET A 78 -56.91 -88.57 87.02
C MET A 78 -57.54 -87.49 86.13
N LYS A 79 -58.58 -86.81 86.63
CA LYS A 79 -59.24 -85.71 85.90
C LYS A 79 -58.29 -84.52 85.65
N PHE A 80 -57.46 -84.20 86.64
CA PHE A 80 -56.46 -83.14 86.49
C PHE A 80 -55.37 -83.52 85.48
N LYS A 81 -54.87 -84.76 85.53
CA LYS A 81 -53.88 -85.28 84.57
C LYS A 81 -54.40 -85.23 83.15
N GLU A 82 -55.65 -85.66 82.93
CA GLU A 82 -56.30 -85.63 81.61
C GLU A 82 -56.43 -84.19 81.09
N LYS A 83 -56.89 -83.25 81.95
CA LYS A 83 -56.99 -81.83 81.58
C LYS A 83 -55.62 -81.21 81.28
N ALA A 84 -54.62 -81.49 82.10
CA ALA A 84 -53.26 -81.02 81.88
C ALA A 84 -52.64 -81.61 80.60
N MET A 85 -52.93 -82.87 80.29
CA MET A 85 -52.46 -83.50 79.05
C MET A 85 -53.10 -82.87 77.81
N VAL A 86 -54.39 -82.54 77.86
CA VAL A 86 -55.08 -81.83 76.77
C VAL A 86 -54.51 -80.42 76.58
N GLU A 87 -54.31 -79.66 77.65
CA GLU A 87 -53.71 -78.30 77.58
C GLU A 87 -52.28 -78.33 77.04
N VAL A 88 -51.46 -79.32 77.43
CA VAL A 88 -50.08 -79.43 76.93
C VAL A 88 -50.01 -79.90 75.49
N VAL A 89 -50.94 -80.75 75.02
CA VAL A 89 -51.06 -81.09 73.59
C VAL A 89 -51.51 -79.87 72.79
N ASP A 90 -52.45 -79.07 73.29
CA ASP A 90 -52.88 -77.83 72.62
C ASP A 90 -51.74 -76.81 72.52
N LEU A 91 -50.98 -76.61 73.60
CA LEU A 91 -49.79 -75.76 73.59
C LEU A 91 -48.71 -76.28 72.61
N ASN A 92 -48.50 -77.60 72.54
CA ASN A 92 -47.59 -78.20 71.56
C ASN A 92 -48.02 -77.89 70.12
N ASN A 93 -49.30 -78.05 69.81
CA ASN A 93 -49.84 -77.74 68.49
C ASN A 93 -49.68 -76.24 68.16
N GLN A 94 -49.88 -75.35 69.14
CA GLN A 94 -49.65 -73.91 68.96
C GLN A 94 -48.16 -73.59 68.72
N ILE A 95 -47.24 -74.28 69.41
CA ILE A 95 -45.79 -74.14 69.19
C ILE A 95 -45.40 -74.58 67.79
N GLU A 96 -45.86 -75.76 67.36
CA GLU A 96 -45.58 -76.27 66.01
C GLU A 96 -46.15 -75.34 64.93
N GLN A 97 -47.38 -74.85 65.10
CA GLN A 97 -47.97 -73.88 64.19
C GLN A 97 -47.19 -72.57 64.15
N ALA A 98 -46.74 -72.06 65.30
CA ALA A 98 -45.92 -70.85 65.37
C ALA A 98 -44.55 -71.05 64.71
N GLN A 99 -43.94 -72.23 64.84
CA GLN A 99 -42.68 -72.59 64.18
C GLN A 99 -42.84 -72.63 62.65
N ILE A 100 -43.87 -73.32 62.14
CA ILE A 100 -44.17 -73.36 60.70
C ILE A 100 -44.39 -71.94 60.15
N GLN A 101 -45.14 -71.10 60.87
CA GLN A 101 -45.35 -69.70 60.50
C GLN A 101 -44.04 -68.89 60.52
N GLN A 102 -43.19 -69.11 61.52
CA GLN A 102 -41.89 -68.44 61.63
C GLN A 102 -40.97 -68.80 60.47
N GLU A 103 -40.87 -70.07 60.10
CA GLU A 103 -40.05 -70.52 58.97
C GLU A 103 -40.55 -69.93 57.64
N GLN A 104 -41.87 -69.91 57.43
CA GLN A 104 -42.47 -69.31 56.25
C GLN A 104 -42.15 -67.80 56.17
N LEU A 105 -42.30 -67.06 57.28
CA LEU A 105 -41.96 -65.63 57.34
C LEU A 105 -40.46 -65.37 57.09
N GLN A 106 -39.57 -66.24 57.58
CA GLN A 106 -38.14 -66.11 57.31
C GLN A 106 -37.82 -66.33 55.83
N LYS A 107 -38.48 -67.30 55.19
CA LYS A 107 -38.32 -67.56 53.75
C LYS A 107 -38.81 -66.38 52.91
N GLU A 108 -39.99 -65.85 53.22
CA GLU A 108 -40.55 -64.65 52.58
C GLU A 108 -39.66 -63.43 52.78
N SER A 109 -39.13 -63.24 53.99
CA SER A 109 -38.21 -62.14 54.29
C SER A 109 -36.92 -62.23 53.46
N ARG A 110 -36.33 -63.42 53.31
CA ARG A 110 -35.16 -63.65 52.44
C ARG A 110 -35.47 -63.37 50.97
N GLN A 111 -36.65 -63.78 50.49
CA GLN A 111 -37.09 -63.49 49.12
C GLN A 111 -37.26 -61.99 48.90
N LEU A 112 -37.95 -61.29 49.81
CA LEU A 112 -38.16 -59.85 49.74
C LEU A 112 -36.83 -59.08 49.77
N CYS A 113 -35.85 -59.53 50.57
CA CYS A 113 -34.51 -58.95 50.55
C CYS A 113 -33.82 -59.11 49.19
N THR A 114 -33.98 -60.26 48.53
CA THR A 114 -33.38 -60.54 47.22
C THR A 114 -34.04 -59.70 46.13
N GLU A 115 -35.37 -59.64 46.11
CA GLU A 115 -36.13 -58.79 45.18
C GLU A 115 -35.79 -57.31 45.36
N LYS A 116 -35.67 -56.84 46.61
CA LYS A 116 -35.23 -55.48 46.90
C LYS A 116 -33.87 -55.16 46.27
N LEU A 117 -32.90 -56.08 46.34
CA LEU A 117 -31.59 -55.88 45.74
C LEU A 117 -31.67 -55.83 44.20
N LEU A 118 -32.48 -56.69 43.59
CA LEU A 118 -32.70 -56.69 42.14
C LEU A 118 -33.35 -55.38 41.69
N VAL A 119 -34.43 -54.95 42.34
CA VAL A 119 -35.12 -53.68 42.04
C VAL A 119 -34.19 -52.50 42.23
N GLN A 120 -33.32 -52.51 43.25
CA GLN A 120 -32.31 -51.47 43.43
C GLN A 120 -31.28 -51.45 42.29
N ALA A 121 -30.84 -52.61 41.81
CA ALA A 121 -29.92 -52.71 40.68
C ALA A 121 -30.56 -52.23 39.38
N GLU A 122 -31.80 -52.63 39.10
CA GLU A 122 -32.57 -52.17 37.94
C GLU A 122 -32.81 -50.66 37.99
N HIS A 123 -33.23 -50.13 39.14
CA HIS A 123 -33.42 -48.70 39.33
C HIS A 123 -32.13 -47.92 39.08
N LYS A 124 -30.99 -48.41 39.59
CA LYS A 124 -29.68 -47.80 39.34
C LYS A 124 -29.34 -47.79 37.84
N PHE A 125 -29.54 -48.92 37.16
CA PHE A 125 -29.29 -49.04 35.72
C PHE A 125 -30.15 -48.07 34.90
N ILE A 126 -31.45 -47.99 35.20
CA ILE A 126 -32.37 -47.06 34.52
C ILE A 126 -31.95 -45.61 34.75
N LEU A 127 -31.60 -45.24 35.99
CA LEU A 127 -31.13 -43.88 36.29
C LEU A 127 -29.85 -43.52 35.53
N GLU A 128 -28.89 -44.44 35.45
CA GLU A 128 -27.65 -44.23 34.71
C GLU A 128 -27.92 -44.06 33.20
N TYR A 129 -28.77 -44.90 32.63
CA TYR A 129 -29.19 -44.77 31.23
C TYR A 129 -29.86 -43.43 30.93
N LEU A 130 -30.83 -43.01 31.76
CA LEU A 130 -31.53 -41.74 31.61
C LEU A 130 -30.58 -40.55 31.77
N THR A 131 -29.64 -40.62 32.70
CA THR A 131 -28.64 -39.57 32.91
C THR A 131 -27.73 -39.44 31.70
N ASN A 132 -27.22 -40.58 31.18
CA ASN A 132 -26.37 -40.60 29.99
C ASN A 132 -27.10 -40.06 28.77
N LYS A 133 -28.36 -40.44 28.56
CA LYS A 133 -29.18 -39.91 27.46
C LYS A 133 -29.42 -38.42 27.58
N THR A 134 -29.73 -37.94 28.79
CA THR A 134 -29.92 -36.51 29.03
C THR A 134 -28.66 -35.71 28.71
N GLU A 135 -27.49 -36.22 29.10
CA GLU A 135 -26.21 -35.57 28.82
C GLU A 135 -25.84 -35.61 27.33
N GLU A 136 -26.13 -36.71 26.62
CA GLU A 136 -26.01 -36.79 25.16
C GLU A 136 -26.88 -35.74 24.46
N TYR A 137 -28.15 -35.65 24.82
CA TYR A 137 -29.07 -34.65 24.26
C TYR A 137 -28.68 -33.22 24.64
N ARG A 138 -28.07 -33.01 25.81
CA ARG A 138 -27.55 -31.69 26.21
C ARG A 138 -26.36 -31.25 25.37
N LYS A 139 -25.47 -32.18 24.99
CA LYS A 139 -24.27 -31.90 24.19
C LYS A 139 -24.58 -31.63 22.72
N GLN A 140 -25.65 -32.20 22.17
CA GLN A 140 -26.01 -32.05 20.75
C GLN A 140 -26.25 -30.59 20.33
N PRO A 141 -27.12 -29.80 20.99
CA PRO A 141 -27.32 -28.39 20.66
C PRO A 141 -26.04 -27.57 20.79
N ILE A 142 -25.23 -27.83 21.81
CA ILE A 142 -23.96 -27.12 22.04
C ILE A 142 -22.99 -27.39 20.88
N LYS A 143 -22.85 -28.65 20.46
CA LYS A 143 -21.99 -29.03 19.32
C LYS A 143 -22.46 -28.38 18.02
N MET A 144 -23.78 -28.39 17.77
CA MET A 144 -24.37 -27.76 16.58
C MET A 144 -24.17 -26.24 16.60
N TRP A 145 -24.40 -25.61 17.74
CA TRP A 145 -24.20 -24.18 17.93
C TRP A 145 -22.74 -23.78 17.72
N ASN A 146 -21.80 -24.50 18.31
CA ASN A 146 -20.37 -24.23 18.13
C ASN A 146 -19.93 -24.39 16.67
N ASN A 147 -20.44 -25.41 15.97
CA ASN A 147 -20.18 -25.58 14.53
C ASN A 147 -20.74 -24.41 13.71
N TYR A 148 -21.95 -23.97 14.03
CA TYR A 148 -22.58 -22.84 13.38
C TYR A 148 -21.80 -21.55 13.60
N VAL A 149 -21.42 -21.24 14.85
CA VAL A 149 -20.63 -20.07 15.20
C VAL A 149 -19.30 -20.08 14.45
N GLN A 150 -18.57 -21.20 14.49
CA GLN A 150 -17.29 -21.34 13.77
C GLN A 150 -17.44 -21.11 12.26
N LYS A 151 -18.46 -21.70 11.62
CA LYS A 151 -18.74 -21.47 10.19
C LYS A 151 -19.11 -20.03 9.90
N SER A 152 -19.88 -19.40 10.79
CA SER A 152 -20.26 -18.00 10.62
C SER A 152 -19.05 -17.06 10.68
N GLU A 153 -18.12 -17.31 11.60
CA GLU A 153 -16.87 -16.56 11.73
C GLU A 153 -15.97 -16.76 10.50
N GLU A 154 -15.85 -18.00 10.00
CA GLU A 154 -15.08 -18.28 8.79
C GLU A 154 -15.66 -17.58 7.55
N ILE A 155 -16.98 -17.58 7.40
CA ILE A 155 -17.66 -16.86 6.32
C ILE A 155 -17.39 -15.36 6.43
N GLU A 156 -17.47 -14.80 7.63
CA GLU A 156 -17.27 -13.37 7.85
C GLU A 156 -15.81 -12.96 7.59
N LEU A 157 -14.85 -13.78 8.02
CA LEU A 157 -13.43 -13.57 7.69
C LEU A 157 -13.21 -13.58 6.17
N ARG A 158 -13.74 -14.58 5.46
CA ARG A 158 -13.63 -14.67 3.99
C ARG A 158 -14.28 -13.47 3.30
N ARG A 159 -15.40 -12.96 3.81
CA ARG A 159 -16.05 -11.74 3.28
C ARG A 159 -15.16 -10.52 3.46
N GLN A 160 -14.58 -10.33 4.64
CA GLN A 160 -13.70 -9.21 4.92
C GLN A 160 -12.44 -9.26 4.04
N GLU A 161 -11.83 -10.43 3.89
CA GLU A 161 -10.70 -10.62 2.99
C GLU A 161 -11.06 -10.31 1.53
N ALA A 162 -12.21 -10.81 1.05
CA ALA A 162 -12.69 -10.55 -0.30
C ALA A 162 -12.94 -9.05 -0.51
N THR A 163 -13.66 -8.39 0.40
CA THR A 163 -13.92 -6.94 0.32
C THR A 163 -12.61 -6.13 0.35
N SER A 164 -11.63 -6.53 1.16
CA SER A 164 -10.30 -5.89 1.18
C SER A 164 -9.56 -6.06 -0.15
N ARG A 165 -9.52 -7.29 -0.71
CA ARG A 165 -8.88 -7.59 -1.99
C ARG A 165 -9.54 -6.82 -3.14
N TYR A 166 -10.87 -6.89 -3.25
CA TYR A 166 -11.61 -6.17 -4.29
C TYR A 166 -11.52 -4.66 -4.11
N GLY A 167 -11.53 -4.15 -2.89
CA GLY A 167 -11.32 -2.72 -2.60
C GLY A 167 -9.97 -2.24 -3.12
N LYS A 168 -8.89 -2.99 -2.85
CA LYS A 168 -7.54 -2.70 -3.37
C LYS A 168 -7.51 -2.72 -4.89
N GLN A 169 -7.99 -3.80 -5.53
CA GLN A 169 -8.01 -3.91 -6.99
C GLN A 169 -8.83 -2.79 -7.65
N THR A 170 -9.99 -2.47 -7.10
CA THR A 170 -10.86 -1.40 -7.59
C THR A 170 -10.20 -0.04 -7.47
N SER A 171 -9.46 0.22 -6.39
CA SER A 171 -8.74 1.48 -6.22
C SER A 171 -7.63 1.66 -7.26
N VAL A 172 -6.87 0.59 -7.55
CA VAL A 172 -5.82 0.60 -8.58
C VAL A 172 -6.44 0.83 -9.96
N LEU A 173 -7.49 0.09 -10.31
CA LEU A 173 -8.18 0.25 -11.59
C LEU A 173 -8.77 1.65 -11.78
N LYS A 174 -9.35 2.24 -10.72
CA LYS A 174 -9.85 3.62 -10.76
C LYS A 174 -8.72 4.62 -11.01
N ALA A 175 -7.57 4.44 -10.36
CA ALA A 175 -6.41 5.31 -10.56
C ALA A 175 -5.86 5.19 -12.00
N GLU A 176 -5.75 3.97 -12.53
CA GLU A 176 -5.33 3.73 -13.92
C GLU A 176 -6.30 4.34 -14.94
N LEU A 177 -7.61 4.22 -14.70
CA LEU A 177 -8.63 4.80 -15.58
C LEU A 177 -8.51 6.33 -15.63
N LEU A 178 -8.37 6.98 -14.47
CA LEU A 178 -8.15 8.42 -14.40
C LEU A 178 -6.87 8.87 -15.13
N GLN A 179 -5.78 8.09 -15.03
CA GLN A 179 -4.55 8.37 -15.78
C GLN A 179 -4.77 8.24 -17.29
N LYS A 180 -5.48 7.21 -17.75
CA LYS A 180 -5.80 7.04 -19.17
C LYS A 180 -6.68 8.16 -19.71
N GLU A 181 -7.67 8.62 -18.95
CA GLU A 181 -8.52 9.77 -19.33
C GLU A 181 -7.71 11.06 -19.47
N LYS A 182 -6.78 11.32 -18.55
CA LYS A 182 -5.85 12.48 -18.64
C LYS A 182 -4.97 12.40 -19.88
N THR A 183 -4.40 11.23 -20.16
CA THR A 183 -3.57 11.05 -21.37
C THR A 183 -4.41 11.20 -22.63
N GLN A 184 -5.63 10.66 -22.65
CA GLN A 184 -6.53 10.78 -23.79
C GLN A 184 -6.93 12.24 -24.06
N SER A 185 -7.22 13.02 -23.01
CA SER A 185 -7.55 14.44 -23.18
C SER A 185 -6.35 15.24 -23.68
N LEU A 186 -5.14 14.98 -23.17
CA LEU A 186 -3.90 15.58 -23.66
C LEU A 186 -3.66 15.28 -25.15
N LEU A 187 -3.79 14.01 -25.56
CA LEU A 187 -3.62 13.59 -26.94
C LEU A 187 -4.65 14.25 -27.88
N LYS A 188 -5.91 14.37 -27.43
CA LYS A 188 -6.95 15.11 -28.19
C LYS A 188 -6.58 16.57 -28.37
N HIS A 189 -6.05 17.23 -27.33
CA HIS A 189 -5.58 18.61 -27.42
C HIS A 189 -4.40 18.75 -28.39
N GLN A 190 -3.40 17.88 -28.30
CA GLN A 190 -2.26 17.87 -29.21
C GLN A 190 -2.68 17.65 -30.67
N LEU A 191 -3.57 16.69 -30.92
CA LEU A 191 -4.09 16.43 -32.25
C LEU A 191 -4.85 17.63 -32.83
N LYS A 192 -5.59 18.36 -32.00
CA LYS A 192 -6.24 19.61 -32.42
C LYS A 192 -5.22 20.68 -32.79
N ALA A 193 -4.20 20.89 -31.95
CA ALA A 193 -3.12 21.85 -32.23
C ALA A 193 -2.36 21.51 -33.53
N MET A 194 -2.11 20.22 -33.80
CA MET A 194 -1.45 19.80 -35.05
C MET A 194 -2.30 20.08 -36.29
N LYS A 195 -3.64 19.98 -36.20
CA LYS A 195 -4.53 20.36 -37.31
C LYS A 195 -4.44 21.85 -37.62
N ASP A 196 -4.38 22.69 -36.60
CA ASP A 196 -4.25 24.15 -36.77
C ASP A 196 -2.90 24.50 -37.43
N ILE A 197 -1.82 23.82 -37.03
CA ILE A 197 -0.49 23.96 -37.65
C ILE A 197 -0.52 23.51 -39.12
N LEU A 198 -1.21 22.39 -39.43
CA LEU A 198 -1.32 21.90 -40.80
C LEU A 198 -2.02 22.93 -41.71
N ILE A 199 -3.15 23.49 -41.26
CA ILE A 199 -3.89 24.52 -41.99
C ILE A 199 -3.01 25.76 -42.22
N LEU A 200 -2.25 26.19 -41.21
CA LEU A 200 -1.31 27.30 -41.36
C LEU A 200 -0.23 27.01 -42.39
N LYS A 201 0.33 25.79 -42.36
CA LYS A 201 1.35 25.36 -43.32
C LYS A 201 0.80 25.36 -44.75
N GLU A 202 -0.41 24.86 -44.96
CA GLU A 202 -1.08 24.90 -46.27
C GLU A 202 -1.24 26.34 -46.78
N LYS A 203 -1.65 27.28 -45.91
CA LYS A 203 -1.74 28.70 -46.28
C LYS A 203 -0.38 29.29 -46.65
N GLN A 204 0.65 29.02 -45.86
CA GLN A 204 2.01 29.48 -46.13
C GLN A 204 2.56 28.91 -47.45
N GLU A 205 2.25 27.66 -47.78
CA GLU A 205 2.64 27.03 -49.04
C GLU A 205 1.98 27.75 -50.24
N ILE A 206 0.69 28.08 -50.15
CA ILE A 206 -0.04 28.82 -51.17
C ILE A 206 0.54 30.23 -51.36
N GLU A 207 0.81 30.95 -50.27
CA GLU A 207 1.43 32.29 -50.32
C GLU A 207 2.84 32.24 -50.92
N MET A 208 3.63 31.23 -50.58
CA MET A 208 4.97 31.06 -51.14
C MET A 208 4.92 30.85 -52.66
N LEU A 209 4.01 30.00 -53.15
CA LEU A 209 3.82 29.78 -54.58
C LEU A 209 3.38 31.06 -55.30
N ALA A 210 2.47 31.83 -54.70
CA ALA A 210 2.03 33.11 -55.26
C ALA A 210 3.18 34.13 -55.37
N LEU A 211 3.98 34.29 -54.30
CA LEU A 211 5.16 35.17 -54.30
C LEU A 211 6.23 34.72 -55.29
N GLN A 212 6.41 33.41 -55.46
CA GLN A 212 7.37 32.87 -56.42
C GLN A 212 6.96 33.18 -57.87
N GLU A 213 5.67 33.12 -58.17
CA GLU A 213 5.12 33.49 -59.47
C GLU A 213 5.22 35.01 -59.71
N GLU A 214 4.92 35.83 -58.70
CA GLU A 214 5.08 37.29 -58.79
C GLU A 214 6.55 37.67 -59.01
N LYS A 215 7.49 37.00 -58.32
CA LYS A 215 8.93 37.18 -58.55
C LYS A 215 9.32 36.87 -59.99
N ARG A 216 8.79 35.80 -60.60
CA ARG A 216 9.04 35.47 -62.01
C ARG A 216 8.53 36.58 -62.93
N LYS A 217 7.29 37.03 -62.72
CA LYS A 217 6.71 38.15 -63.49
C LYS A 217 7.57 39.41 -63.41
N VAL A 218 8.00 39.81 -62.21
CA VAL A 218 8.87 40.98 -62.02
C VAL A 218 10.22 40.78 -62.72
N GLN A 219 10.80 39.57 -62.68
CA GLN A 219 12.04 39.27 -63.40
C GLN A 219 11.86 39.39 -64.91
N ASP A 220 10.78 38.85 -65.46
CA ASP A 220 10.46 38.92 -66.89
C ASP A 220 10.20 40.37 -67.33
N GLU A 221 9.42 41.14 -66.56
CA GLU A 221 9.18 42.56 -66.81
C GLU A 221 10.47 43.38 -66.73
N THR A 222 11.34 43.09 -65.76
CA THR A 222 12.64 43.76 -65.60
C THR A 222 13.56 43.44 -66.77
N ALA A 223 13.61 42.17 -67.21
CA ALA A 223 14.39 41.76 -68.37
C ALA A 223 13.89 42.45 -69.65
N ALA A 224 12.58 42.50 -69.87
CA ALA A 224 11.97 43.20 -71.00
C ALA A 224 12.33 44.69 -71.02
N LYS A 225 12.17 45.40 -69.89
CA LYS A 225 12.55 46.82 -69.76
C LYS A 225 14.04 47.05 -69.98
N THR A 226 14.89 46.17 -69.45
CA THR A 226 16.35 46.27 -69.61
C THR A 226 16.73 46.14 -71.08
N GLN A 227 16.09 45.21 -71.80
CA GLN A 227 16.32 45.03 -73.22
C GLN A 227 15.81 46.23 -74.05
N GLU A 228 14.65 46.78 -73.71
CA GLU A 228 14.13 48.00 -74.34
C GLU A 228 15.07 49.19 -74.15
N VAL A 229 15.56 49.42 -72.93
CA VAL A 229 16.55 50.48 -72.62
C VAL A 229 17.86 50.24 -73.37
N GLN A 230 18.35 48.99 -73.45
CA GLN A 230 19.56 48.67 -74.23
C GLN A 230 19.38 48.99 -75.71
N VAL A 231 18.21 48.69 -76.30
CA VAL A 231 17.91 49.02 -77.69
C VAL A 231 17.89 50.55 -77.88
N GLN A 232 17.26 51.30 -76.98
CA GLN A 232 17.26 52.78 -77.01
C GLN A 232 18.68 53.35 -76.94
N ILE A 233 19.50 52.87 -75.99
CA ILE A 233 20.90 53.30 -75.85
C ILE A 233 21.71 52.98 -77.12
N LEU A 234 21.52 51.82 -77.73
CA LEU A 234 22.21 51.45 -78.97
C LEU A 234 21.79 52.38 -80.14
N GLN A 235 20.52 52.76 -80.22
CA GLN A 235 20.03 53.72 -81.21
C GLN A 235 20.63 55.11 -81.00
N GLU A 236 20.62 55.63 -79.77
CA GLU A 236 21.25 56.90 -79.42
C GLU A 236 22.76 56.89 -79.70
N LYS A 237 23.44 55.80 -79.32
CA LYS A 237 24.86 55.60 -79.60
C LYS A 237 25.14 55.68 -81.11
N ALA A 238 24.34 54.99 -81.93
CA ALA A 238 24.50 55.03 -83.38
C ALA A 238 24.26 56.43 -83.97
N LEU A 239 23.33 57.21 -83.41
CA LEU A 239 23.10 58.60 -83.79
C LEU A 239 24.30 59.50 -83.43
N LEU A 240 24.83 59.37 -82.21
CA LEU A 240 26.01 60.11 -81.75
C LEU A 240 27.27 59.71 -82.54
N GLU A 241 27.45 58.43 -82.85
CA GLU A 241 28.54 57.96 -83.70
C GLU A 241 28.43 58.55 -85.12
N LYS A 242 27.22 58.69 -85.68
CA LYS A 242 27.03 59.41 -86.95
C LYS A 242 27.43 60.87 -86.85
N GLN A 243 27.03 61.57 -85.79
CA GLN A 243 27.42 62.96 -85.55
C GLN A 243 28.94 63.13 -85.36
N LEU A 244 29.61 62.17 -84.71
CA LEU A 244 31.06 62.17 -84.52
C LEU A 244 31.83 61.72 -85.78
N SER A 245 31.19 60.95 -86.66
CA SER A 245 31.78 60.48 -87.92
C SER A 245 31.78 61.54 -89.02
N GLU A 246 31.16 62.71 -88.81
CA GLU A 246 31.43 63.91 -89.60
C GLU A 246 32.80 64.47 -89.20
N PRO A 247 33.84 64.26 -90.02
CA PRO A 247 35.13 64.79 -89.68
C PRO A 247 35.17 66.23 -90.22
N ASP A 248 35.04 67.22 -89.34
CA ASP A 248 35.63 68.55 -89.53
C ASP A 248 37.18 68.47 -89.42
N ILE A 249 37.76 67.45 -90.07
CA ILE A 249 39.19 67.14 -90.07
C ILE A 249 39.81 67.57 -91.41
N SER A 250 38.98 67.88 -92.42
CA SER A 250 39.41 68.37 -93.73
C SER A 250 39.75 69.88 -93.76
N GLN A 251 39.47 70.65 -92.70
CA GLN A 251 39.76 72.10 -92.67
C GLN A 251 41.14 72.50 -92.08
N LEU A 252 41.94 71.57 -91.55
CA LEU A 252 43.27 71.93 -91.03
C LEU A 252 44.34 71.88 -92.13
N GLY A 253 44.47 73.00 -92.87
CA GLY A 253 45.56 73.22 -93.82
C GLY A 253 46.95 72.97 -93.22
N LYS A 254 47.89 72.48 -94.05
CA LYS A 254 49.27 72.04 -93.70
C LYS A 254 50.05 73.00 -92.79
N ARG A 255 49.68 74.30 -92.77
CA ARG A 255 50.24 75.34 -91.89
C ARG A 255 49.84 75.15 -90.41
N LYS A 256 48.56 74.89 -90.12
CA LYS A 256 48.05 74.61 -88.77
C LYS A 256 48.67 73.32 -88.20
N ARG A 257 48.92 72.31 -89.05
CA ARG A 257 49.58 71.04 -88.63
C ARG A 257 51.02 71.23 -88.13
N ARG A 258 51.78 72.14 -88.75
CA ARG A 258 53.15 72.48 -88.30
C ARG A 258 53.13 73.31 -87.02
N GLU A 259 52.14 74.20 -86.87
CA GLU A 259 51.96 75.03 -85.69
C GLU A 259 51.51 74.21 -84.46
N LEU A 260 50.58 73.26 -84.65
CA LEU A 260 50.20 72.26 -83.65
C LEU A 260 51.38 71.38 -83.25
N LYS A 261 52.22 70.95 -84.20
CA LYS A 261 53.43 70.17 -83.88
C LYS A 261 54.42 70.97 -83.02
N ARG A 262 54.59 72.27 -83.29
CA ARG A 262 55.42 73.17 -82.47
C ARG A 262 54.81 73.42 -81.09
N LYS A 263 53.49 73.61 -81.00
CA LYS A 263 52.77 73.77 -79.73
C LYS A 263 52.81 72.51 -78.88
N ASN A 264 52.65 71.33 -79.49
CA ASN A 264 52.79 70.05 -78.80
C ASN A 264 54.23 69.82 -78.32
N GLN A 265 55.24 70.16 -79.13
CA GLN A 265 56.64 70.09 -78.68
C GLN A 265 56.93 71.08 -77.54
N ALA A 266 56.36 72.30 -77.58
CA ALA A 266 56.48 73.27 -76.50
C ALA A 266 55.77 72.81 -75.22
N LEU A 267 54.58 72.20 -75.33
CA LEU A 267 53.86 71.59 -74.21
C LEU A 267 54.59 70.38 -73.64
N GLU A 268 55.21 69.56 -74.49
CA GLU A 268 55.99 68.40 -74.06
C GLU A 268 57.25 68.84 -73.32
N LEU A 269 57.93 69.89 -73.77
CA LEU A 269 59.05 70.50 -73.05
C LEU A 269 58.61 71.13 -71.73
N ALA A 270 57.50 71.86 -71.71
CA ALA A 270 56.94 72.46 -70.50
C ALA A 270 56.51 71.38 -69.48
N ALA A 271 55.91 70.28 -69.95
CA ALA A 271 55.55 69.14 -69.10
C ALA A 271 56.80 68.46 -68.54
N LYS A 272 57.83 68.21 -69.34
CA LYS A 272 59.11 67.66 -68.85
C LYS A 272 59.76 68.56 -67.80
N GLN A 273 59.70 69.87 -68.00
CA GLN A 273 60.25 70.85 -67.06
C GLN A 273 59.44 70.94 -65.77
N TYR A 274 58.12 70.90 -65.84
CA TYR A 274 57.23 70.82 -64.68
C TYR A 274 57.48 69.54 -63.88
N THR A 275 57.61 68.39 -64.54
CA THR A 275 57.90 67.12 -63.89
C THR A 275 59.25 67.16 -63.15
N LEU A 276 60.28 67.77 -63.74
CA LEU A 276 61.59 67.95 -63.08
C LEU A 276 61.51 68.86 -61.84
N GLU A 277 60.78 69.98 -61.92
CA GLU A 277 60.57 70.88 -60.77
C GLU A 277 59.73 70.21 -59.68
N PHE A 278 58.72 69.41 -60.05
CA PHE A 278 57.90 68.64 -59.11
C PHE A 278 58.73 67.60 -58.35
N TYR A 279 59.57 66.82 -59.06
CA TYR A 279 60.48 65.87 -58.40
C TYR A 279 61.51 66.57 -57.50
N ARG A 280 62.02 67.75 -57.90
CA ARG A 280 62.91 68.56 -57.05
C ARG A 280 62.19 69.08 -55.80
N GLY A 281 60.92 69.48 -55.94
CA GLY A 281 60.06 69.89 -54.82
C GLY A 281 59.87 68.76 -53.81
N ILE A 282 59.44 67.59 -54.26
CA ILE A 282 59.28 66.39 -53.40
C ILE A 282 60.60 66.05 -52.69
N ASN A 283 61.73 66.10 -53.39
CA ASN A 283 63.02 65.79 -52.77
C ASN A 283 63.41 66.79 -51.67
N ARG A 284 63.10 68.08 -51.82
CA ARG A 284 63.34 69.09 -50.78
C ARG A 284 62.44 68.85 -49.56
N GLU A 285 61.16 68.56 -49.78
CA GLU A 285 60.21 68.25 -48.70
C GLU A 285 60.65 66.98 -47.95
N ASN A 286 61.06 65.92 -48.66
CA ASN A 286 61.57 64.70 -48.03
C ASN A 286 62.84 64.93 -47.20
N GLN A 287 63.76 65.77 -47.68
CA GLN A 287 64.95 66.12 -46.92
C GLN A 287 64.61 66.91 -45.65
N GLN A 288 63.60 67.79 -45.71
CA GLN A 288 63.15 68.53 -44.54
C GLN A 288 62.48 67.61 -43.52
N LEU A 289 61.58 66.73 -43.98
CA LEU A 289 60.93 65.73 -43.13
C LEU A 289 61.93 64.78 -42.46
N GLN A 290 63.02 64.40 -43.15
CA GLN A 290 64.08 63.61 -42.53
C GLN A 290 64.79 64.34 -41.38
N LYS A 291 65.02 65.65 -41.50
CA LYS A 291 65.61 66.46 -40.42
C LYS A 291 64.65 66.58 -39.24
N ASP A 292 63.39 66.89 -39.51
CA ASP A 292 62.36 67.01 -38.47
C ASP A 292 62.18 65.69 -37.72
N LEU A 293 62.23 64.55 -38.43
CA LEU A 293 62.16 63.23 -37.84
C LEU A 293 63.38 62.90 -36.96
N GLN A 294 64.59 63.33 -37.35
CA GLN A 294 65.78 63.19 -36.50
C GLN A 294 65.66 64.03 -35.22
N GLU A 295 65.13 65.24 -35.31
CA GLU A 295 64.91 66.11 -34.16
C GLU A 295 63.88 65.53 -33.18
N LEU A 296 62.78 64.99 -33.69
CA LEU A 296 61.77 64.25 -32.90
C LEU A 296 62.35 63.01 -32.21
N ILE A 297 63.22 62.26 -32.89
CA ILE A 297 63.91 61.12 -32.28
C ILE A 297 64.79 61.59 -31.13
N GLN A 298 65.55 62.67 -31.30
CA GLN A 298 66.41 63.22 -30.25
C GLN A 298 65.58 63.63 -29.02
N GLN A 299 64.48 64.36 -29.23
CA GLN A 299 63.56 64.74 -28.16
C GLN A 299 62.96 63.53 -27.43
N SER A 300 62.61 62.46 -28.18
CA SER A 300 62.07 61.23 -27.58
C SER A 300 63.09 60.53 -26.67
N GLN A 301 64.37 60.52 -27.06
CA GLN A 301 65.44 59.92 -26.27
C GLN A 301 65.69 60.71 -24.98
N GLU A 302 65.66 62.03 -25.04
CA GLU A 302 65.75 62.90 -23.86
C GLU A 302 64.59 62.66 -22.89
N LEU A 303 63.37 62.49 -23.42
CA LEU A 303 62.18 62.24 -22.62
C LEU A 303 62.24 60.88 -21.91
N VAL A 304 62.73 59.84 -22.61
CA VAL A 304 62.97 58.51 -22.02
C VAL A 304 64.06 58.59 -20.94
N ALA A 305 65.12 59.35 -21.15
CA ALA A 305 66.16 59.56 -20.15
C ALA A 305 65.59 60.25 -18.89
N CYS A 306 64.81 61.32 -19.04
CA CYS A 306 64.10 61.98 -17.93
C CYS A 306 63.16 61.03 -17.17
N GLN A 307 62.40 60.20 -17.89
CA GLN A 307 61.51 59.20 -17.28
C GLN A 307 62.30 58.19 -16.43
N SER A 308 63.46 57.74 -16.90
CA SER A 308 64.32 56.82 -16.16
C SER A 308 64.88 57.45 -14.88
N GLN A 309 65.29 58.72 -14.93
CA GLN A 309 65.77 59.46 -13.76
C GLN A 309 64.69 59.65 -12.71
N LEU A 310 63.47 60.00 -13.14
CA LEU A 310 62.32 60.12 -12.23
C LEU A 310 61.96 58.77 -11.58
N LYS A 311 62.04 57.68 -12.33
CA LYS A 311 61.82 56.33 -11.81
C LYS A 311 62.86 55.95 -10.75
N ASN A 312 64.13 56.28 -10.98
CA ASN A 312 65.21 56.05 -10.01
C ASN A 312 65.03 56.89 -8.73
N ARG A 313 64.69 58.18 -8.87
CA ARG A 313 64.37 59.04 -7.71
C ARG A 313 63.20 58.50 -6.89
N LYS A 314 62.15 58.01 -7.56
CA LYS A 314 61.01 57.38 -6.89
C LYS A 314 61.43 56.15 -6.09
N GLN A 315 62.31 55.31 -6.64
CA GLN A 315 62.82 54.13 -5.92
C GLN A 315 63.69 54.52 -4.72
N GLN A 316 64.54 55.54 -4.84
CA GLN A 316 65.34 56.06 -3.73
C GLN A 316 64.47 56.60 -2.59
N LEU A 317 63.45 57.41 -2.91
CA LEU A 317 62.50 57.93 -1.91
C LEU A 317 61.73 56.80 -1.22
N GLN A 318 61.37 55.75 -1.95
CA GLN A 318 60.79 54.55 -1.33
C GLN A 318 61.78 53.90 -0.36
N GLN A 319 63.04 53.69 -0.73
CA GLN A 319 64.03 53.13 0.18
C GLN A 319 64.23 53.98 1.45
N GLU A 320 64.29 55.30 1.32
CA GLU A 320 64.36 56.22 2.46
C GLU A 320 63.13 56.11 3.37
N GLN A 321 61.93 56.03 2.79
CA GLN A 321 60.69 55.84 3.55
C GLN A 321 60.68 54.52 4.32
N TRP A 322 61.14 53.43 3.69
CA TRP A 322 61.27 52.12 4.35
C TRP A 322 62.29 52.16 5.50
N TYR A 323 63.41 52.88 5.33
CA TYR A 323 64.42 53.05 6.38
C TYR A 323 63.87 53.86 7.57
N LEU A 324 63.15 54.95 7.29
CA LEU A 324 62.47 55.76 8.31
C LEU A 324 61.40 54.96 9.07
N GLU A 325 60.58 54.17 8.36
CA GLU A 325 59.61 53.28 9.00
C GLU A 325 60.29 52.21 9.86
N GLY A 326 61.45 51.69 9.43
CA GLY A 326 62.28 50.78 10.21
C GLY A 326 62.79 51.43 11.51
N LEU A 327 63.26 52.67 11.44
CA LEU A 327 63.69 53.46 12.60
C LEU A 327 62.52 53.76 13.56
N ILE A 328 61.35 54.13 13.04
CA ILE A 328 60.14 54.36 13.87
C ILE A 328 59.74 53.06 14.58
N ARG A 329 59.68 51.94 13.87
CA ARG A 329 59.36 50.63 14.47
C ARG A 329 60.40 50.18 15.49
N GLY A 330 61.69 50.43 15.24
CA GLY A 330 62.76 50.14 16.20
C GLY A 330 62.63 50.99 17.48
N ARG A 331 62.34 52.29 17.34
CA ARG A 331 62.15 53.20 18.47
C ARG A 331 60.90 52.84 19.30
N GLN A 332 59.81 52.39 18.66
CA GLN A 332 58.61 51.90 19.33
C GLN A 332 58.82 50.61 20.15
N ARG A 333 59.85 49.81 19.85
CA ARG A 333 60.17 48.57 20.60
C ARG A 333 61.13 48.79 21.78
N MET A 334 61.73 49.97 21.87
CA MET A 334 62.70 50.35 22.91
C MET A 334 62.08 51.24 24.00
N GLN A 335 60.80 51.60 23.87
CA GLN A 335 59.94 52.12 24.95
C GLN A 335 59.18 50.95 25.56
#